data_AF-A0A511HC59-F1
#
_entry.id   AF-A0A511HC59-F1
#
_cell.length_a   1.000
_cell.length_b   1.000
_cell.length_c   1.000
_cell.angle_alpha   90.00
_cell.angle_beta   90.00
_cell.angle_gamma   90.00
#
_symmetry.space_group_name_H-M   'P 1'
#
loop_
_entity.id
_entity.type
_entity.pdbx_description
1 polymer ?
#
loop_
_entity_poly.entity_id
_entity_poly.type
_entity_poly.pdbx_seq_one_letter_code
_entity_poly.pdbx_strand_id
1 'polypeptide(L)'
;MNKLASIAALFLAATALVVALWSPRETVQAPPPSPPPEQPTSVAADVINLERRIKALEDTSISLSRRLMEVERRPTLTADGKVVASPPPAALAAEVEQLRAEVRGMVAGEALNSEGGRDYLKDAVRNVQNEMRNEQRAERQQQWQQAQIQQQAQQQERVRKFITDARLNYTQEQTLTRRLEAESTKRQALMEEVRAGTKTMRDMRQALRTESQQTDQEMNAILDEAQRSQYQSLRREDRPVGGPPGGQRGGQGRGR
;
A
#
# COMPACT_ATOMS: atom_id res chain seq x y z
N MET A 1 1.76 -21.14 -16.21
CA MET A 1 2.49 -20.30 -17.19
C MET A 1 3.41 -19.42 -16.36
N ASN A 2 4.72 -19.72 -16.22
CA ASN A 2 5.78 -19.23 -17.11
C ASN A 2 7.04 -20.10 -16.95
N LYS A 3 7.08 -21.27 -17.60
CA LYS A 3 8.32 -22.08 -17.71
C LYS A 3 9.18 -21.68 -18.92
N LEU A 4 8.64 -20.85 -19.82
CA LEU A 4 9.31 -20.38 -21.03
C LEU A 4 10.25 -19.20 -20.79
N ALA A 5 9.99 -18.38 -19.76
CA ALA A 5 10.89 -17.26 -19.40
C ALA A 5 12.26 -17.74 -18.91
N SER A 6 12.31 -18.90 -18.25
CA SER A 6 13.56 -19.49 -17.76
C SER A 6 14.43 -20.07 -18.88
N ILE A 7 13.83 -20.46 -20.01
CA ILE A 7 14.55 -21.03 -21.15
C ILE A 7 15.13 -19.91 -22.02
N ALA A 8 14.39 -18.81 -22.21
CA ALA A 8 14.87 -17.64 -22.95
C ALA A 8 16.11 -16.99 -22.29
N ALA A 9 16.19 -16.96 -20.95
CA ALA A 9 17.35 -16.43 -20.24
C ALA A 9 18.62 -17.28 -20.41
N LEU A 10 18.47 -18.60 -20.59
CA LEU A 10 19.61 -19.52 -20.82
C LEU A 10 20.18 -19.37 -22.24
N PHE A 11 19.34 -19.15 -23.25
CA PHE A 11 19.82 -18.94 -24.62
C PHE A 11 20.59 -17.61 -24.78
N LEU A 12 20.18 -16.56 -24.06
CA LEU A 12 20.82 -15.24 -24.14
C LEU A 12 22.20 -15.21 -23.45
N ALA A 13 22.38 -15.99 -22.38
CA ALA A 13 23.68 -16.16 -21.73
C ALA A 13 24.66 -17.00 -22.59
N ALA A 14 24.17 -18.01 -23.31
CA ALA A 14 24.99 -18.84 -24.19
C ALA A 14 25.53 -18.05 -25.41
N THR A 15 24.74 -17.13 -25.97
CA THR A 15 25.18 -16.29 -27.11
C THR A 15 26.27 -15.29 -26.73
N ALA A 16 26.26 -14.75 -25.50
CA ALA A 16 27.29 -13.83 -25.04
C ALA A 16 28.67 -14.51 -24.88
N LEU A 17 28.70 -15.80 -24.51
CA LEU A 17 29.93 -16.55 -24.30
C LEU A 17 30.58 -16.99 -25.62
N VAL A 18 29.79 -17.23 -26.67
CA VAL A 18 30.30 -17.55 -28.02
C VAL A 18 30.90 -16.31 -28.70
N VAL A 19 30.32 -15.12 -28.50
CA VAL A 19 30.86 -13.86 -29.05
C VAL A 19 32.19 -13.47 -28.36
N ALA A 20 32.35 -13.80 -27.08
CA ALA A 20 33.59 -13.55 -26.35
C ALA A 20 34.74 -14.52 -26.74
N LEU A 21 34.43 -15.67 -27.32
CA LEU A 21 35.44 -16.69 -27.68
C LEU A 21 35.95 -16.59 -29.13
N TRP A 22 35.32 -15.79 -29.98
CA TRP A 22 35.62 -15.72 -31.43
C TRP A 22 36.15 -14.35 -31.91
N SER A 23 36.44 -13.42 -31.00
CA SER A 23 37.11 -12.17 -31.38
C SER A 23 38.62 -12.41 -31.57
N PRO A 24 39.20 -12.03 -32.73
CA PRO A 24 40.63 -12.20 -32.98
C PRO A 24 41.46 -11.31 -32.07
N ARG A 25 42.46 -11.90 -31.40
CA ARG A 25 43.53 -11.22 -30.67
C ARG A 25 44.60 -10.74 -31.65
N GLU A 26 44.79 -9.43 -31.76
CA GLU A 26 45.99 -8.71 -32.24
C GLU A 26 45.63 -7.21 -32.14
N THR A 27 46.39 -6.27 -31.57
CA THR A 27 47.82 -6.13 -31.27
C THR A 27 48.00 -5.21 -30.04
N VAL A 28 49.10 -5.43 -29.32
CA VAL A 28 49.61 -4.61 -28.20
C VAL A 28 49.69 -3.14 -28.58
N GLN A 29 48.94 -2.29 -27.88
CA GLN A 29 49.15 -0.84 -27.84
C GLN A 29 49.39 -0.44 -26.39
N ALA A 30 50.51 0.25 -26.16
CA ALA A 30 51.01 0.67 -24.86
C ALA A 30 49.92 1.36 -24.01
N PRO A 31 49.93 1.20 -22.69
CA PRO A 31 48.90 1.77 -21.82
C PRO A 31 48.90 3.30 -21.96
N PRO A 32 47.76 3.95 -22.27
CA PRO A 32 47.63 5.38 -22.09
C PRO A 32 47.82 5.71 -20.60
N PRO A 33 48.52 6.81 -20.25
CA PRO A 33 48.74 7.19 -18.87
C PRO A 33 47.40 7.36 -18.15
N SER A 34 47.34 6.80 -16.95
CA SER A 34 46.19 6.84 -16.05
C SER A 34 45.59 8.26 -15.97
N PRO A 35 44.25 8.41 -16.05
CA PRO A 35 43.64 9.67 -15.66
C PRO A 35 44.02 9.97 -14.19
N PRO A 36 44.33 11.23 -13.84
CA PRO A 36 44.66 11.59 -12.47
C PRO A 36 43.48 11.21 -11.55
N PRO A 37 43.76 10.86 -10.28
CA PRO A 37 42.71 10.52 -9.33
C PRO A 37 41.73 11.69 -9.25
N GLU A 38 40.43 11.37 -9.31
CA GLU A 38 39.34 12.29 -8.97
C GLU A 38 39.70 12.92 -7.62
N GLN A 39 40.09 14.18 -7.68
CA GLN A 39 40.22 15.01 -6.49
C GLN A 39 38.84 15.02 -5.84
N PRO A 40 38.72 14.78 -4.53
CA PRO A 40 37.46 15.05 -3.85
C PRO A 40 37.20 16.53 -4.07
N THR A 41 36.17 16.88 -4.85
CA THR A 41 35.64 18.24 -4.85
C THR A 41 35.32 18.53 -3.40
N SER A 42 36.15 19.37 -2.80
CA SER A 42 36.06 19.65 -1.38
C SER A 42 34.63 20.13 -1.12
N VAL A 43 34.01 19.67 -0.05
CA VAL A 43 32.70 20.17 0.40
C VAL A 43 32.69 21.71 0.41
N ALA A 44 33.86 22.34 0.63
CA ALA A 44 34.08 23.77 0.51
C ALA A 44 33.83 24.34 -0.91
N ALA A 45 34.25 23.67 -1.99
CA ALA A 45 33.99 24.10 -3.36
C ALA A 45 32.49 24.05 -3.72
N ASP A 46 31.78 23.03 -3.23
CA ASP A 46 30.33 22.90 -3.41
C ASP A 46 29.56 23.93 -2.59
N VAL A 47 29.99 24.20 -1.36
CA VAL A 47 29.43 25.27 -0.51
C VAL A 47 29.65 26.65 -1.15
N ILE A 48 30.84 26.94 -1.68
CA ILE A 48 31.11 28.21 -2.38
C ILE A 48 30.25 28.35 -3.65
N ASN A 49 29.98 27.25 -4.35
CA ASN A 49 29.10 27.25 -5.52
C ASN A 49 27.64 27.49 -5.11
N LEU A 50 27.18 26.83 -4.04
CA LEU A 50 25.86 27.03 -3.45
C LEU A 50 25.67 28.47 -2.94
N GLU A 51 26.67 29.04 -2.27
CA GLU A 51 26.65 30.43 -1.81
C GLU A 51 26.56 31.42 -2.98
N ARG A 52 27.29 31.19 -4.08
CA ARG A 52 27.15 32.02 -5.28
C ARG A 52 25.78 31.90 -5.92
N ARG A 53 25.18 30.71 -5.94
CA ARG A 53 23.84 30.47 -6.48
C ARG A 53 22.76 31.11 -5.61
N ILE A 54 22.90 31.00 -4.28
CA ILE A 54 22.02 31.69 -3.33
C ILE A 54 22.11 33.20 -3.53
N LYS A 55 23.33 33.75 -3.65
CA LYS A 55 23.53 35.17 -3.90
C LYS A 55 22.94 35.64 -5.22
N ALA A 56 23.06 34.85 -6.29
CA ALA A 56 22.41 35.15 -7.58
C ALA A 56 20.87 35.09 -7.48
N LEU A 57 20.31 34.18 -6.68
CA LEU A 57 18.88 34.10 -6.40
C LEU A 57 18.38 35.28 -5.55
N GLU A 58 19.17 35.70 -4.57
CA GLU A 58 18.90 36.89 -3.77
C GLU A 58 18.93 38.15 -4.64
N ASP A 59 19.96 38.34 -5.46
CA ASP A 59 20.08 39.49 -6.36
C ASP A 59 18.93 39.53 -7.38
N THR A 60 18.52 38.38 -7.93
CA THR A 60 17.37 38.32 -8.84
C THR A 60 16.06 38.61 -8.11
N SER A 61 15.86 38.09 -6.89
CA SER A 61 14.66 38.40 -6.08
C SER A 61 14.57 39.88 -5.71
N ILE A 62 15.70 40.52 -5.38
CA ILE A 62 15.79 41.96 -5.08
C ILE A 62 15.53 42.78 -6.35
N SER A 63 16.05 42.33 -7.50
CA SER A 63 15.78 42.99 -8.78
C SER A 63 14.31 42.91 -9.19
N LEU A 64 13.66 41.77 -8.92
CA LEU A 64 12.24 41.56 -9.20
C LEU A 64 11.37 42.38 -8.25
N SER A 65 11.70 42.45 -6.97
CA SER A 65 10.96 43.29 -6.01
C SER A 65 11.11 44.78 -6.31
N ARG A 66 12.29 45.24 -6.75
CA ARG A 66 12.47 46.62 -7.27
C ARG A 66 11.61 46.89 -8.50
N ARG A 67 11.60 45.98 -9.47
CA ARG A 67 10.78 46.13 -10.69
C ARG A 67 9.29 46.11 -10.36
N LEU A 68 8.85 45.31 -9.39
CA LEU A 68 7.47 45.31 -8.89
C LEU A 68 7.12 46.63 -8.22
N MET A 69 7.99 47.16 -7.35
CA MET A 69 7.79 48.48 -6.74
C MET A 69 7.83 49.62 -7.78
N GLU A 70 8.65 49.53 -8.81
CA GLU A 70 8.68 50.50 -9.92
C GLU A 70 7.41 50.45 -10.78
N VAL A 71 6.82 49.26 -10.94
CA VAL A 71 5.54 49.08 -11.62
C VAL A 71 4.37 49.59 -10.77
N GLU A 72 4.37 49.35 -9.47
CA GLU A 72 3.38 49.92 -8.54
C GLU A 72 3.51 51.45 -8.42
N ARG A 73 4.72 51.99 -8.54
CA ARG A 73 4.99 53.44 -8.51
C ARG A 73 4.75 54.17 -9.83
N ARG A 74 4.31 53.50 -10.90
CA ARG A 74 3.92 54.18 -12.16
C ARG A 74 2.44 54.58 -12.12
N PRO A 75 2.09 55.84 -11.81
CA PRO A 75 0.75 56.33 -12.08
C PRO A 75 0.55 56.47 -13.59
N THR A 76 -0.37 55.71 -14.17
CA THR A 76 -0.85 55.98 -15.53
C THR A 76 -1.95 57.04 -15.45
N LEU A 77 -1.68 58.22 -16.02
CA LEU A 77 -2.69 59.23 -16.27
C LEU A 77 -3.58 58.74 -17.41
N THR A 78 -4.86 58.55 -17.12
CA THR A 78 -5.88 58.41 -18.17
C THR A 78 -6.09 59.76 -18.85
N ALA A 79 -6.63 59.78 -20.08
CA ALA A 79 -6.83 61.01 -20.88
C ALA A 79 -7.67 62.09 -20.17
N ASP A 80 -8.36 61.75 -19.07
CA ASP A 80 -9.16 62.66 -18.23
C ASP A 80 -8.48 63.01 -16.89
N GLY A 81 -7.17 62.79 -16.74
CA GLY A 81 -6.37 63.32 -15.61
C GLY A 81 -6.59 62.65 -14.25
N LYS A 82 -7.31 61.52 -14.18
CA LYS A 82 -7.50 60.74 -12.93
C LYS A 82 -6.50 59.59 -12.84
N VAL A 83 -5.85 59.45 -11.69
CA VAL A 83 -4.94 58.35 -11.35
C VAL A 83 -5.78 57.15 -10.88
N VAL A 84 -5.72 56.04 -11.61
CA VAL A 84 -6.34 54.76 -11.22
C VAL A 84 -5.28 53.67 -11.32
N ALA A 85 -5.26 52.73 -10.37
CA ALA A 85 -4.38 51.58 -10.40
C ALA A 85 -4.63 50.73 -11.65
N SER A 86 -3.58 50.46 -12.43
CA SER A 86 -3.68 49.65 -13.64
C SER A 86 -4.13 48.23 -13.29
N PRO A 87 -5.07 47.61 -14.03
CA PRO A 87 -5.25 46.16 -13.95
C PRO A 87 -3.94 45.49 -14.42
N PRO A 88 -3.51 44.38 -13.80
CA PRO A 88 -2.32 43.67 -14.24
C PRO A 88 -2.56 43.19 -15.68
N PRO A 89 -1.60 43.39 -16.61
CA PRO A 89 -1.78 42.92 -17.98
C PRO A 89 -1.84 41.38 -17.95
N ALA A 90 -2.97 40.81 -18.37
CA ALA A 90 -3.23 39.37 -18.37
C ALA A 90 -2.15 38.56 -19.13
N ALA A 91 -1.43 39.20 -20.06
CA ALA A 91 -0.28 38.62 -20.73
C ALA A 91 0.89 38.30 -19.79
N LEU A 92 1.20 39.16 -18.80
CA LEU A 92 2.28 38.90 -17.84
C LEU A 92 1.92 37.79 -16.85
N ALA A 93 0.65 37.62 -16.50
CA ALA A 93 0.22 36.51 -15.65
C ALA A 93 0.35 35.16 -16.37
N ALA A 94 0.02 35.12 -17.66
CA ALA A 94 0.21 33.93 -18.50
C ALA A 94 1.70 33.63 -18.72
N GLU A 95 2.52 34.65 -18.96
CA GLU A 95 3.98 34.50 -19.11
C GLU A 95 4.64 34.05 -17.80
N VAL A 96 4.20 34.55 -16.63
CA VAL A 96 4.70 34.08 -15.33
C VAL A 96 4.31 32.62 -15.07
N GLU A 97 3.10 32.21 -15.43
CA GLU A 97 2.69 30.82 -15.27
C GLU A 97 3.41 29.89 -16.26
N GLN A 98 3.70 30.37 -17.47
CA GLN A 98 4.53 29.67 -18.46
C GLN A 98 5.99 29.56 -18.00
N LEU A 99 6.58 30.63 -17.49
CA LEU A 99 7.92 30.63 -16.89
C LEU A 99 7.99 29.74 -15.65
N ARG A 100 6.93 29.70 -14.82
CA ARG A 100 6.84 28.76 -13.70
C ARG A 100 6.75 27.31 -14.18
N ALA A 101 6.00 27.04 -15.24
CA ALA A 101 5.90 25.71 -15.84
C ALA A 101 7.23 25.30 -16.49
N GLU A 102 7.94 26.23 -17.12
CA GLU A 102 9.23 26.02 -17.77
C GLU A 102 10.35 25.83 -16.74
N VAL A 103 10.37 26.60 -15.64
CA VAL A 103 11.27 26.40 -14.50
C VAL A 103 10.96 25.08 -13.80
N ARG A 104 9.69 24.72 -13.60
CA ARG A 104 9.31 23.42 -13.03
C ARG A 104 9.66 22.26 -13.97
N GLY A 105 9.60 22.47 -15.29
CA GLY A 105 10.04 21.53 -16.33
C GLY A 105 11.57 21.39 -16.41
N MET A 106 12.32 22.48 -16.25
CA MET A 106 13.77 22.48 -16.15
C MET A 106 14.25 21.81 -14.87
N VAL A 107 13.64 22.12 -13.71
CA VAL A 107 13.95 21.46 -12.44
C VAL A 107 13.63 19.97 -12.51
N ALA A 108 12.55 19.55 -13.19
CA ALA A 108 12.24 18.14 -13.40
C ALA A 108 13.23 17.46 -14.39
N GLY A 109 13.63 18.15 -15.47
CA GLY A 109 14.60 17.66 -16.45
C GLY A 109 16.04 17.60 -15.92
N GLU A 110 16.42 18.56 -15.07
CA GLU A 110 17.71 18.61 -14.37
C GLU A 110 17.72 17.69 -13.14
N ALA A 111 16.57 17.45 -12.49
CA ALA A 111 16.44 16.40 -11.49
C ALA A 111 16.57 14.99 -12.12
N LEU A 112 16.07 14.77 -13.33
CA LEU A 112 16.26 13.51 -14.05
C LEU A 112 17.71 13.31 -14.56
N ASN A 113 18.46 14.39 -14.77
CA ASN A 113 19.84 14.37 -15.26
C ASN A 113 20.92 14.58 -14.17
N SER A 114 20.54 14.97 -12.95
CA SER A 114 21.43 15.04 -11.78
C SER A 114 21.27 13.82 -10.88
N GLU A 115 22.37 13.38 -10.25
CA GLU A 115 22.34 12.24 -9.32
C GLU A 115 21.39 12.50 -8.13
N GLY A 116 21.39 13.72 -7.58
CA GLY A 116 20.51 14.10 -6.47
C GLY A 116 19.02 14.13 -6.82
N GLY A 117 18.64 14.51 -8.04
CA GLY A 117 17.23 14.48 -8.45
C GLY A 117 16.73 13.08 -8.80
N ARG A 118 17.62 12.19 -9.29
CA ARG A 118 17.30 10.77 -9.47
C ARG A 118 17.05 10.09 -8.14
N ASP A 119 17.83 10.42 -7.11
CA ASP A 119 17.63 9.87 -5.78
C ASP A 119 16.36 10.44 -5.10
N TYR A 120 16.08 11.73 -5.27
CA TYR A 120 14.79 12.31 -4.86
C TYR A 120 13.59 11.62 -5.54
N LEU A 121 13.65 11.34 -6.84
CA LEU A 121 12.59 10.64 -7.56
C LEU A 121 12.44 9.19 -7.10
N LYS A 122 13.54 8.47 -6.83
CA LYS A 122 13.48 7.12 -6.26
C LYS A 122 12.82 7.14 -4.89
N ASP A 123 13.16 8.11 -4.05
CA ASP A 123 12.59 8.23 -2.71
C ASP A 123 11.12 8.67 -2.76
N ALA A 124 10.74 9.55 -3.68
CA ALA A 124 9.35 9.89 -3.94
C ALA A 124 8.53 8.65 -4.39
N VAL A 125 9.07 7.85 -5.32
CA VAL A 125 8.42 6.60 -5.76
C VAL A 125 8.32 5.58 -4.63
N ARG A 126 9.37 5.42 -3.81
CA ARG A 126 9.33 4.56 -2.61
C ARG A 126 8.29 5.04 -1.61
N ASN A 127 8.17 6.35 -1.41
CA ASN A 127 7.17 6.95 -0.52
C ASN A 127 5.75 6.69 -1.03
N VAL A 128 5.48 6.89 -2.32
CA VAL A 128 4.17 6.57 -2.91
C VAL A 128 3.87 5.07 -2.80
N GLN A 129 4.85 4.19 -3.03
CA GLN A 129 4.66 2.75 -2.83
C GLN A 129 4.43 2.36 -1.36
N ASN A 130 5.03 3.09 -0.42
CA ASN A 130 4.81 2.89 1.01
C ASN A 130 3.40 3.36 1.41
N GLU A 131 3.00 4.54 0.94
CA GLU A 131 1.68 5.10 1.19
C GLU A 131 0.58 4.18 0.66
N MET A 132 0.70 3.76 -0.60
CA MET A 132 -0.25 2.81 -1.21
C MET A 132 -0.32 1.48 -0.44
N ARG A 133 0.82 0.97 0.08
CA ARG A 133 0.84 -0.24 0.92
C ARG A 133 0.18 -0.01 2.27
N ASN A 134 0.34 1.17 2.86
CA ASN A 134 -0.27 1.54 4.13
C ASN A 134 -1.78 1.76 3.99
N GLU A 135 -2.22 2.47 2.96
CA GLU A 135 -3.63 2.65 2.60
C GLU A 135 -4.31 1.29 2.39
N GLN A 136 -3.73 0.40 1.57
CA GLN A 136 -4.28 -0.95 1.37
C GLN A 136 -4.33 -1.79 2.66
N ARG A 137 -3.42 -1.55 3.62
CA ARG A 137 -3.48 -2.22 4.93
C ARG A 137 -4.59 -1.62 5.79
N ALA A 138 -4.72 -0.30 5.81
CA ALA A 138 -5.77 0.40 6.54
C ALA A 138 -7.16 0.02 6.02
N GLU A 139 -7.37 0.00 4.70
CA GLU A 139 -8.61 -0.43 4.06
C GLU A 139 -8.96 -1.88 4.43
N ARG A 140 -8.00 -2.81 4.33
CA ARG A 140 -8.23 -4.21 4.74
C ARG A 140 -8.55 -4.31 6.23
N GLN A 141 -7.90 -3.51 7.07
CA GLN A 141 -8.17 -3.50 8.50
C GLN A 141 -9.57 -2.95 8.80
N GLN A 142 -10.03 -1.92 8.09
CA GLN A 142 -11.39 -1.40 8.20
C GLN A 142 -12.43 -2.41 7.70
N GLN A 143 -12.21 -3.01 6.53
CA GLN A 143 -13.07 -4.06 5.98
C GLN A 143 -13.15 -5.25 6.92
N TRP A 144 -12.04 -5.66 7.53
CA TRP A 144 -12.00 -6.76 8.49
C TRP A 144 -12.80 -6.43 9.76
N GLN A 145 -12.65 -5.23 10.30
CA GLN A 145 -13.45 -4.78 11.46
C GLN A 145 -14.94 -4.73 11.13
N GLN A 146 -15.32 -4.18 9.98
CA GLN A 146 -16.72 -4.14 9.54
C GLN A 146 -17.29 -5.55 9.34
N ALA A 147 -16.53 -6.44 8.69
CA ALA A 147 -16.93 -7.83 8.51
C ALA A 147 -17.09 -8.56 9.85
N GLN A 148 -16.22 -8.28 10.83
CA GLN A 148 -16.31 -8.86 12.17
C GLN A 148 -17.59 -8.42 12.89
N ILE A 149 -17.94 -7.12 12.83
CA ILE A 149 -19.17 -6.59 13.43
C ILE A 149 -20.40 -7.20 12.75
N GLN A 150 -20.41 -7.25 11.41
CA GLN A 150 -21.52 -7.83 10.66
C GLN A 150 -21.71 -9.32 10.97
N GLN A 151 -20.62 -10.09 11.08
CA GLN A 151 -20.70 -11.51 11.45
C GLN A 151 -21.26 -11.71 12.85
N GLN A 152 -20.86 -10.88 13.82
CA GLN A 152 -21.42 -10.95 15.18
C GLN A 152 -22.91 -10.62 15.21
N ALA A 153 -23.33 -9.58 14.49
CA ALA A 153 -24.74 -9.20 14.40
C ALA A 153 -25.58 -10.32 13.76
N GLN A 154 -25.13 -10.87 12.62
CA GLN A 154 -25.81 -11.99 11.96
C GLN A 154 -25.88 -13.23 12.85
N GLN A 155 -24.82 -13.53 13.60
CA GLN A 155 -24.81 -14.66 14.53
C GLN A 155 -25.85 -14.45 15.64
N GLN A 156 -25.89 -13.26 16.26
CA GLN A 156 -26.88 -12.95 17.28
C GLN A 156 -28.31 -13.02 16.75
N GLU A 157 -28.57 -12.54 15.54
CA GLU A 157 -29.88 -12.66 14.90
C GLU A 157 -30.28 -14.12 14.65
N ARG A 158 -29.36 -14.95 14.15
CA ARG A 158 -29.61 -16.39 13.96
C ARG A 158 -29.92 -17.09 15.29
N VAL A 159 -29.18 -16.76 16.35
CA VAL A 159 -29.42 -17.32 17.69
C VAL A 159 -30.78 -16.88 18.23
N ARG A 160 -31.15 -15.60 18.09
CA ARG A 160 -32.47 -15.10 18.48
C ARG A 160 -33.61 -15.77 17.72
N LYS A 161 -33.45 -15.96 16.41
CA LYS A 161 -34.39 -16.73 15.58
C LYS A 161 -34.52 -18.16 16.09
N PHE A 162 -33.39 -18.84 16.35
CA PHE A 162 -33.40 -20.18 16.92
C PHE A 162 -34.11 -20.27 18.28
N ILE A 163 -33.85 -19.34 19.21
CA ILE A 163 -34.53 -19.29 20.51
C ILE A 163 -36.05 -19.19 20.32
N THR A 164 -36.49 -18.35 19.38
CA THR A 164 -37.91 -18.09 19.09
C THR A 164 -38.58 -19.27 18.38
N ASP A 165 -37.95 -19.78 17.32
CA ASP A 165 -38.49 -20.84 16.45
C ASP A 165 -38.50 -22.21 17.14
N ALA A 166 -37.44 -22.52 17.91
CA ALA A 166 -37.33 -23.75 18.68
C ALA A 166 -38.14 -23.70 19.99
N ARG A 167 -38.70 -22.53 20.32
CA ARG A 167 -39.40 -22.25 21.59
C ARG A 167 -38.60 -22.74 22.78
N LEU A 168 -37.33 -22.32 22.87
CA LEU A 168 -36.48 -22.72 23.98
C LEU A 168 -37.08 -22.23 25.29
N ASN A 169 -37.01 -23.06 26.32
CA ASN A 169 -37.36 -22.62 27.65
C ASN A 169 -36.26 -21.71 28.23
N TYR A 170 -36.58 -21.00 29.30
CA TYR A 170 -35.66 -20.03 29.92
C TYR A 170 -34.30 -20.65 30.31
N THR A 171 -34.27 -21.89 30.79
CA THR A 171 -33.02 -22.56 31.22
C THR A 171 -32.16 -23.00 30.03
N GLN A 172 -32.79 -23.45 28.94
CA GLN A 172 -32.15 -23.76 27.65
C GLN A 172 -31.57 -22.50 27.01
N GLU A 173 -32.32 -21.40 26.99
CA GLU A 173 -31.87 -20.11 26.47
C GLU A 173 -30.68 -19.57 27.26
N GLN A 174 -30.76 -19.60 28.60
CA GLN A 174 -29.68 -19.13 29.46
C GLN A 174 -28.41 -19.95 29.28
N THR A 175 -28.54 -21.28 29.16
CA THR A 175 -27.40 -22.17 28.95
C THR A 175 -26.79 -21.97 27.57
N LEU A 176 -27.62 -21.86 26.52
CA LEU A 176 -27.15 -21.58 25.17
C LEU A 176 -26.39 -20.25 25.11
N THR A 177 -26.98 -19.19 25.65
CA THR A 177 -26.37 -17.85 25.66
C THR A 177 -25.04 -17.87 26.39
N ARG A 178 -25.00 -18.43 27.59
CA ARG A 178 -23.77 -18.57 28.39
C ARG A 178 -22.68 -19.35 27.67
N ARG A 179 -23.04 -20.43 26.96
CA ARG A 179 -22.08 -21.26 26.24
C ARG A 179 -21.55 -20.59 24.97
N LEU A 180 -22.42 -19.90 24.22
CA LEU A 180 -22.01 -19.15 23.05
C LEU A 180 -21.13 -17.94 23.42
N GLU A 181 -21.45 -17.26 24.52
CA GLU A 181 -20.59 -16.20 25.09
C GLU A 181 -19.22 -16.76 25.46
N ALA A 182 -19.14 -17.87 26.19
CA ALA A 182 -17.88 -18.52 26.53
C ALA A 182 -17.06 -18.91 25.29
N GLU A 183 -17.70 -19.48 24.26
CA GLU A 183 -17.05 -19.79 22.99
C GLU A 183 -16.50 -18.52 22.31
N SER A 184 -17.27 -17.43 22.33
CA SER A 184 -16.87 -16.14 21.73
C SER A 184 -15.68 -15.50 22.45
N THR A 185 -15.68 -15.49 23.79
CA THR A 185 -14.58 -14.96 24.61
C THR A 185 -13.31 -15.79 24.39
N LYS A 186 -13.43 -17.12 24.36
CA LYS A 186 -12.30 -18.01 24.08
C LYS A 186 -11.74 -17.81 22.68
N ARG A 187 -12.61 -17.57 21.69
CA ARG A 187 -12.20 -17.24 20.32
C ARG A 187 -11.42 -15.93 20.24
N GLN A 188 -11.86 -14.90 20.95
CA GLN A 188 -11.14 -13.62 21.03
C GLN A 188 -9.76 -13.81 21.68
N ALA A 189 -9.70 -14.48 22.84
CA ALA A 189 -8.44 -14.76 23.52
C ALA A 189 -7.45 -15.57 22.65
N LEU A 190 -7.92 -16.63 21.97
CA LEU A 190 -7.06 -17.41 21.07
C LEU A 190 -6.62 -16.61 19.84
N MET A 191 -7.46 -15.71 19.31
CA MET A 191 -7.08 -14.83 18.20
C MET A 191 -5.99 -13.83 18.62
N GLU A 192 -6.06 -13.30 19.84
CA GLU A 192 -5.04 -12.42 20.41
C GLU A 192 -3.71 -13.16 20.61
N GLU A 193 -3.73 -14.38 21.12
CA GLU A 193 -2.54 -15.23 21.25
C GLU A 193 -1.91 -15.57 19.88
N VAL A 194 -2.73 -15.85 18.86
CA VAL A 194 -2.24 -16.06 17.49
C VAL A 194 -1.63 -14.77 16.93
N ARG A 195 -2.24 -13.60 17.17
CA ARG A 195 -1.70 -12.30 16.77
C ARG A 195 -0.39 -11.99 17.50
N ALA A 196 -0.27 -12.37 18.77
CA ALA A 196 0.95 -12.24 19.58
C ALA A 196 2.03 -13.27 19.19
N GLY A 197 1.70 -14.27 18.37
CA GLY A 197 2.63 -15.31 17.93
C GLY A 197 2.88 -16.41 18.96
N THR A 198 2.13 -16.45 20.07
CA THR A 198 2.28 -17.45 21.14
C THR A 198 1.62 -18.79 20.80
N LYS A 199 0.58 -18.79 19.95
CA LYS A 199 -0.08 -19.99 19.45
C LYS A 199 -0.16 -20.01 17.93
N THR A 200 -0.17 -21.20 17.35
CA THR A 200 -0.38 -21.33 15.91
C THR A 200 -1.87 -21.28 15.56
N MET A 201 -2.17 -20.91 14.32
CA MET A 201 -3.53 -20.97 13.76
C MET A 201 -4.12 -22.40 13.76
N ARG A 202 -3.26 -23.43 13.83
CA ARG A 202 -3.71 -24.83 13.97
C ARG A 202 -4.20 -25.08 15.39
N ASP A 203 -3.45 -24.63 16.40
CA ASP A 203 -3.79 -24.82 17.82
C ASP A 203 -5.08 -24.09 18.18
N MET A 204 -5.24 -22.85 17.71
CA MET A 204 -6.50 -22.11 17.87
C MET A 204 -7.68 -22.89 17.28
N ARG A 205 -7.56 -23.42 16.06
CA ARG A 205 -8.63 -24.19 15.41
C ARG A 205 -8.96 -25.46 16.18
N GLN A 206 -7.96 -26.13 16.74
CA GLN A 206 -8.17 -27.32 17.55
C GLN A 206 -8.86 -26.97 18.88
N ALA A 207 -8.39 -25.94 19.58
CA ALA A 207 -8.98 -25.49 20.84
C ALA A 207 -10.44 -25.04 20.66
N LEU A 208 -10.74 -24.31 19.59
CA LEU A 208 -12.11 -23.92 19.24
C LEU A 208 -12.98 -25.13 18.92
N ARG A 209 -12.46 -26.10 18.16
CA ARG A 209 -13.21 -27.32 17.85
C ARG A 209 -13.58 -28.09 19.13
N THR A 210 -12.65 -28.21 20.08
CA THR A 210 -12.94 -28.86 21.36
C THR A 210 -14.01 -28.11 22.15
N GLU A 211 -13.94 -26.78 22.21
CA GLU A 211 -14.94 -25.96 22.91
C GLU A 211 -16.33 -26.07 22.26
N SER A 212 -16.37 -26.03 20.93
CA SER A 212 -17.59 -26.21 20.15
C SER A 212 -18.19 -27.60 20.40
N GLN A 213 -17.37 -28.65 20.46
CA GLN A 213 -17.85 -30.01 20.77
C GLN A 213 -18.44 -30.11 22.18
N GLN A 214 -17.82 -29.47 23.18
CA GLN A 214 -18.37 -29.43 24.54
C GLN A 214 -19.71 -28.69 24.59
N THR A 215 -19.80 -27.54 23.92
CA THR A 215 -21.05 -26.78 23.79
C THR A 215 -22.13 -27.61 23.09
N ASP A 216 -21.78 -28.29 22.01
CA ASP A 216 -22.70 -29.15 21.27
C ASP A 216 -23.18 -30.32 22.13
N GLN A 217 -22.30 -30.95 22.93
CA GLN A 217 -22.65 -32.05 23.82
C GLN A 217 -23.65 -31.61 24.90
N GLU A 218 -23.42 -30.46 25.52
CA GLU A 218 -24.31 -29.94 26.56
C GLU A 218 -25.66 -29.51 26.00
N MET A 219 -25.67 -28.82 24.86
CA MET A 219 -26.93 -28.45 24.22
C MET A 219 -27.70 -29.70 23.78
N ASN A 220 -27.03 -30.70 23.20
CA ASN A 220 -27.70 -31.95 22.85
C ASN A 220 -28.28 -32.66 24.09
N ALA A 221 -27.66 -32.57 25.26
CA ALA A 221 -28.20 -33.18 26.47
C ALA A 221 -29.52 -32.54 26.95
N ILE A 222 -29.72 -31.25 26.68
CA ILE A 222 -30.85 -30.46 27.22
C ILE A 222 -31.95 -30.21 26.16
N LEU A 223 -31.62 -30.30 24.87
CA LEU A 223 -32.56 -30.09 23.77
C LEU A 223 -33.32 -31.36 23.37
N ASP A 224 -34.59 -31.18 23.00
CA ASP A 224 -35.43 -32.24 22.41
C ASP A 224 -35.04 -32.52 20.95
N GLU A 225 -35.50 -33.64 20.38
CA GLU A 225 -35.11 -34.08 19.02
C GLU A 225 -35.41 -33.04 17.93
N ALA A 226 -36.59 -32.39 17.99
CA ALA A 226 -36.94 -31.32 17.06
C ALA A 226 -36.00 -30.11 17.22
N GLN A 227 -35.71 -29.71 18.47
CA GLN A 227 -34.83 -28.58 18.78
C GLN A 227 -33.37 -28.86 18.40
N ARG A 228 -32.90 -30.11 18.57
CA ARG A 228 -31.57 -30.56 18.13
C ARG A 228 -31.39 -30.43 16.63
N SER A 229 -32.41 -30.75 15.83
CA SER A 229 -32.33 -30.60 14.38
C SER A 229 -32.12 -29.14 13.95
N GLN A 230 -32.84 -28.21 14.58
CA GLN A 230 -32.71 -26.77 14.35
C GLN A 230 -31.39 -26.20 14.91
N TYR A 231 -30.93 -26.74 16.04
CA TYR A 231 -29.62 -26.39 16.59
C TYR A 231 -28.49 -26.81 15.63
N GLN A 232 -28.60 -28.00 15.04
CA GLN A 232 -27.61 -28.47 14.07
C GLN A 232 -27.60 -27.62 12.79
N SER A 233 -28.74 -27.12 12.32
CA SER A 233 -28.76 -26.19 11.18
C SER A 233 -28.09 -24.86 11.55
N LEU A 234 -28.41 -24.29 12.72
CA LEU A 234 -27.74 -23.09 13.25
C LEU A 234 -26.21 -23.28 13.28
N ARG A 235 -25.72 -24.42 13.80
CA ARG A 235 -24.28 -24.72 13.89
C ARG A 235 -23.63 -24.97 12.53
N ARG A 236 -24.36 -25.42 11.53
CA ARG A 236 -23.85 -25.59 10.15
C ARG A 236 -23.71 -24.25 9.44
N GLU A 237 -24.63 -23.33 9.67
CA GLU A 237 -24.60 -21.97 9.12
C GLU A 237 -23.52 -21.10 9.77
N ASP A 238 -23.26 -21.31 11.06
CA ASP A 238 -22.17 -20.63 11.78
C ASP A 238 -20.77 -21.13 11.39
N ARG A 239 -20.67 -22.32 10.78
CA ARG A 239 -19.40 -22.77 10.21
C ARG A 239 -19.15 -21.98 8.93
N PRO A 240 -18.03 -21.25 8.82
CA PRO A 240 -17.70 -20.58 7.57
C PRO A 240 -17.63 -21.63 6.47
N VAL A 241 -18.56 -21.53 5.52
CA VAL A 241 -18.63 -22.39 4.34
C VAL A 241 -17.37 -22.14 3.52
N GLY A 242 -16.40 -23.06 3.61
CA GLY A 242 -15.17 -23.05 2.82
C GLY A 242 -14.11 -22.07 3.36
N GLY A 243 -12.85 -22.45 3.58
CA GLY A 243 -12.06 -23.31 2.69
C GLY A 243 -11.99 -22.64 1.32
N PRO A 244 -10.82 -22.18 0.84
CA PRO A 244 -10.74 -21.47 -0.44
C PRO A 244 -11.49 -22.22 -1.54
N PRO A 245 -12.35 -21.54 -2.33
CA PRO A 245 -13.13 -22.16 -3.38
C PRO A 245 -12.18 -22.63 -4.48
N GLY A 246 -11.77 -23.91 -4.44
CA GLY A 246 -10.85 -24.44 -5.47
C GLY A 246 -10.20 -25.80 -5.22
N GLY A 247 -10.57 -26.56 -4.17
CA GLY A 247 -9.83 -27.77 -3.79
C GLY A 247 -10.37 -29.12 -4.32
N GLN A 248 -11.57 -29.20 -4.89
CA GLN A 248 -12.17 -30.50 -5.19
C GLN A 248 -13.16 -30.46 -6.38
N ARG A 249 -12.64 -30.31 -7.60
CA ARG A 249 -13.25 -30.84 -8.84
C ARG A 249 -12.31 -30.62 -10.01
N GLY A 250 -11.62 -31.67 -10.44
CA GLY A 250 -10.76 -31.63 -11.61
C GLY A 250 -9.94 -32.89 -11.82
N GLY A 251 -10.58 -33.96 -12.29
CA GLY A 251 -9.94 -34.89 -13.22
C GLY A 251 -9.15 -36.07 -12.62
N GLN A 252 -9.83 -36.94 -11.89
CA GLN A 252 -9.54 -38.37 -11.99
C GLN A 252 -10.00 -38.82 -13.39
N GLY A 253 -9.08 -39.05 -14.32
CA GLY A 253 -9.41 -39.53 -15.66
C GLY A 253 -8.42 -39.15 -16.76
N ARG A 254 -7.29 -39.86 -16.82
CA ARG A 254 -6.66 -40.21 -18.11
C ARG A 254 -5.86 -41.50 -17.97
N GLY A 255 -6.60 -42.60 -18.08
CA GLY A 255 -6.06 -43.80 -18.71
C GLY A 255 -6.19 -43.64 -20.23
N ARG A 256 -5.25 -44.26 -20.95
CA ARG A 256 -4.89 -44.15 -22.37
C ARG A 256 -3.84 -43.09 -22.66
#